data_AF-A0A7S3GPC7-F1
#
_entry.id   AF-A0A7S3GPC7-F1
#
_cell.length_a   1.000
_cell.length_b   1.000
_cell.length_c   1.000
_cell.angle_alpha   90.00
_cell.angle_beta   90.00
_cell.angle_gamma   90.00
#
_symmetry.space_group_name_H-M   'P 1'
#
loop_
_entity.id
_entity.type
_entity.pdbx_description
1 polymer ?
#
loop_
_entity_poly.entity_id
_entity_poly.type
_entity_poly.pdbx_seq_one_letter_code
_entity_poly.pdbx_strand_id
1 'polypeptide(L)'
;FADTIGANRKSLSGLNNLLMQLRKLCNHPYLVLEDMQTIPDSLYYEHLLVSSGKLFVLDRLLTQLLAQGSKVLIFSQMTAMLDILNGYLQGRGLNCARLDGSTPHET
;
A
#
# COMPACT_ATOMS: atom_id res chain seq x y z
N PHE A 1 -38.56 19.90 -0.04
CA PHE A 1 -38.27 18.61 -0.70
C PHE A 1 -36.88 18.53 -1.36
N ALA A 2 -36.26 19.64 -1.79
CA ALA A 2 -34.90 19.62 -2.35
C ALA A 2 -33.78 19.51 -1.29
N ASP A 3 -33.98 20.03 -0.08
CA ASP A 3 -32.94 20.08 0.97
C ASP A 3 -32.60 18.71 1.59
N THR A 4 -33.54 17.77 1.61
CA THR A 4 -33.33 16.41 2.14
C THR A 4 -32.37 15.58 1.27
N ILE A 5 -32.35 15.81 -0.06
CA ILE A 5 -31.46 15.10 -0.99
C ILE A 5 -30.02 15.63 -0.91
N GLY A 6 -29.86 16.94 -0.69
CA GLY A 6 -28.54 17.58 -0.52
C GLY A 6 -27.82 17.18 0.78
N ALA A 7 -28.55 17.05 1.88
CA ALA A 7 -28.02 16.53 3.15
C ALA A 7 -27.57 15.07 3.04
N ASN A 8 -28.34 14.24 2.32
CA ASN A 8 -28.02 12.82 2.12
C ASN A 8 -26.74 12.64 1.30
N ARG A 9 -26.53 13.40 0.21
CA ARG A 9 -25.29 13.34 -0.60
C ARG A 9 -24.03 13.73 0.18
N LYS A 10 -24.10 14.72 1.08
CA LYS A 10 -22.97 15.10 1.95
C LYS A 10 -22.61 13.99 2.95
N SER A 11 -23.63 13.33 3.52
CA SER A 11 -23.40 12.15 4.39
C SER A 11 -22.75 10.99 3.64
N LEU A 12 -23.21 10.71 2.40
CA LEU A 12 -22.65 9.66 1.55
C LEU A 12 -21.22 9.96 1.11
N SER A 13 -20.88 11.23 0.82
CA SER A 13 -19.48 11.61 0.56
C SER A 13 -18.59 11.45 1.79
N GLY A 14 -19.08 11.75 2.99
CA GLY A 14 -18.35 11.54 4.24
C GLY A 14 -18.08 10.06 4.51
N LEU A 15 -19.07 9.21 4.27
CA LEU A 15 -18.94 7.75 4.39
C LEU A 15 -17.96 7.17 3.36
N ASN A 16 -18.00 7.65 2.10
CA ASN A 16 -17.06 7.23 1.07
C ASN A 16 -15.61 7.61 1.43
N ASN A 17 -15.40 8.80 1.98
CA ASN A 17 -14.08 9.23 2.44
C ASN A 17 -13.59 8.38 3.62
N LEU A 18 -14.47 8.08 4.59
CA LEU A 18 -14.14 7.17 5.69
C LEU A 18 -13.79 5.77 5.18
N LEU A 19 -14.60 5.22 4.28
CA LEU A 19 -14.35 3.91 3.67
C LEU A 19 -13.00 3.89 2.95
N MET A 20 -12.63 4.97 2.26
CA MET A 20 -11.33 5.08 1.61
C MET A 20 -10.17 5.07 2.62
N GLN A 21 -10.30 5.75 3.76
CA GLN A 21 -9.30 5.72 4.82
C GLN A 21 -9.20 4.34 5.50
N LEU A 22 -10.33 3.66 5.71
CA LEU A 22 -10.34 2.28 6.21
C LEU A 22 -9.66 1.33 5.23
N ARG A 23 -9.90 1.47 3.91
CA ARG A 23 -9.22 0.68 2.88
C ARG A 23 -7.71 0.90 2.89
N LYS A 24 -7.26 2.15 3.05
CA LYS A 24 -5.84 2.50 3.22
C LYS A 24 -5.24 1.82 4.45
N LEU A 25 -5.90 1.95 5.60
CA LEU A 25 -5.46 1.37 6.86
C LEU A 25 -5.32 -0.16 6.78
N CYS A 26 -6.29 -0.83 6.14
CA CYS A 26 -6.23 -2.27 5.90
C CYS A 26 -5.06 -2.70 5.01
N ASN A 27 -4.51 -1.81 4.19
CA ASN A 27 -3.34 -2.10 3.35
C ASN A 27 -2.04 -1.85 4.12
N HIS A 28 -1.89 -0.65 4.67
CA HIS A 28 -0.73 -0.29 5.49
C HIS A 28 -1.06 0.97 6.33
N PRO A 29 -0.68 1.03 7.62
CA PRO A 29 -0.88 2.24 8.44
C PRO A 29 -0.26 3.50 7.82
N TYR A 30 0.87 3.32 7.12
CA TYR A 30 1.60 4.41 6.46
C TYR A 30 0.84 5.05 5.29
N LEU A 31 -0.27 4.47 4.83
CA LEU A 31 -1.14 5.10 3.83
C LEU A 31 -2.08 6.15 4.43
N VAL A 32 -2.19 6.19 5.76
CA VAL A 32 -3.05 7.10 6.52
C VAL A 32 -2.23 8.04 7.39
N LEU A 33 -1.11 7.56 7.92
CA LEU A 33 -0.20 8.34 8.77
C LEU A 33 0.82 9.07 7.90
N GLU A 34 0.75 10.40 7.86
CA GLU A 34 1.68 11.26 7.10
C GLU A 34 3.04 11.41 7.81
N ASP A 35 3.11 11.10 9.10
CA ASP A 35 4.27 11.38 9.94
C ASP A 35 5.31 10.24 9.93
N MET A 36 5.96 10.04 8.79
CA MET A 36 7.16 9.18 8.67
C MET A 36 8.41 9.76 9.34
N GLN A 37 8.40 11.05 9.70
CA GLN A 37 9.62 11.84 9.96
C GLN A 37 10.33 11.52 11.29
N THR A 38 9.76 10.64 12.12
CA THR A 38 10.30 10.36 13.46
C THR A 38 11.10 9.06 13.56
N ILE A 39 11.08 8.22 12.51
CA ILE A 39 11.74 6.90 12.54
C ILE A 39 13.14 7.04 11.91
N PRO A 40 14.21 6.65 12.61
CA PRO A 40 15.55 6.58 12.01
C PRO A 40 15.58 5.64 10.81
N ASP A 41 16.32 6.01 9.75
CA ASP A 41 16.43 5.21 8.52
C ASP A 41 16.84 3.75 8.78
N SER A 42 17.68 3.52 9.79
CA SER A 42 18.13 2.17 10.19
C SER A 42 17.00 1.27 10.71
N LEU A 43 15.93 1.85 11.27
CA LEU A 43 14.78 1.12 11.82
C LEU A 43 13.59 1.13 10.87
N TYR A 44 13.62 1.95 9.82
CA TYR A 44 12.50 2.14 8.90
C TYR A 44 12.00 0.81 8.30
N TYR A 45 12.93 -0.04 7.84
CA TYR A 45 12.58 -1.33 7.23
C TYR A 45 11.85 -2.26 8.19
N GLU A 46 12.35 -2.39 9.43
CA GLU A 46 11.76 -3.24 10.45
C GLU A 46 10.36 -2.74 10.86
N HIS A 47 10.22 -1.43 11.07
CA HIS A 47 8.93 -0.82 11.37
C HIS A 47 7.92 -0.99 10.24
N LEU A 48 8.37 -0.85 8.99
CA LEU A 48 7.54 -1.04 7.81
C LEU A 48 7.02 -2.48 7.73
N LEU A 49 7.86 -3.49 8.03
CA LEU A 49 7.44 -4.89 8.08
C LEU A 49 6.44 -5.17 9.22
N VAL A 50 6.76 -4.75 10.45
CA VAL A 50 6.01 -5.10 11.66
C VAL A 50 4.66 -4.37 11.74
N SER A 51 4.56 -3.19 11.12
CA SER A 51 3.33 -2.37 11.16
C SER A 51 2.19 -2.89 10.26
N SER A 52 2.45 -3.82 9.33
CA SER A 52 1.41 -4.37 8.45
C SER A 52 1.40 -5.90 8.44
N GLY A 53 0.28 -6.47 8.91
CA GLY A 53 0.07 -7.92 8.87
C GLY A 53 0.06 -8.50 7.44
N LYS A 54 -0.40 -7.73 6.45
CA LYS A 54 -0.32 -8.14 5.03
C LYS A 54 1.13 -8.24 4.57
N LEU A 55 1.95 -7.26 4.94
CA LEU A 55 3.35 -7.24 4.54
C LEU A 55 4.16 -8.33 5.26
N PHE A 56 3.87 -8.56 6.54
CA PHE A 56 4.45 -9.66 7.31
C PHE A 56 4.15 -11.04 6.69
N VAL A 57 2.91 -11.28 6.26
CA VAL A 57 2.55 -12.53 5.57
C VAL A 57 3.21 -12.60 4.18
N LEU A 58 3.23 -11.49 3.44
CA LEU A 58 3.90 -11.40 2.14
C LEU A 58 5.38 -11.75 2.27
N ASP A 59 6.07 -11.28 3.30
CA ASP A 59 7.49 -11.56 3.50
C ASP A 59 7.79 -13.05 3.61
N ARG A 60 6.99 -13.77 4.41
CA ARG A 60 7.12 -15.22 4.58
C ARG A 60 6.81 -15.96 3.28
N LEU A 61 5.73 -15.57 2.60
CA LEU A 61 5.32 -16.16 1.33
C LEU A 61 6.39 -15.94 0.25
N LEU A 62 6.91 -14.73 0.15
CA LEU A 62 7.92 -14.35 -0.83
C LEU A 62 9.23 -15.10 -0.59
N THR A 63 9.62 -15.31 0.68
CA THR A 63 10.79 -16.14 1.04
C THR A 63 10.66 -17.54 0.45
N GLN A 64 9.50 -18.18 0.63
CA GLN A 64 9.25 -19.54 0.18
C GLN A 64 9.20 -19.63 -1.35
N LEU A 65 8.50 -18.71 -2.01
CA LEU A 65 8.36 -18.71 -3.47
C LEU A 65 9.68 -18.43 -4.19
N LEU A 66 10.49 -17.50 -3.68
CA LEU A 66 11.80 -17.19 -4.27
C LEU A 66 12.79 -18.32 -4.06
N ALA A 67 12.76 -19.01 -2.91
CA ALA A 67 13.58 -20.20 -2.67
C ALA A 67 13.26 -21.34 -3.66
N GLN A 68 12.03 -21.40 -4.15
CA GLN A 68 11.60 -22.34 -5.19
C GLN A 68 11.91 -21.88 -6.62
N GLY A 69 12.44 -20.67 -6.81
CA GLY A 69 12.68 -20.07 -8.13
C GLY A 69 11.41 -19.59 -8.83
N SER A 70 10.29 -19.42 -8.12
CA SER A 70 9.03 -18.95 -8.68
C SER A 70 9.06 -17.45 -8.98
N LYS A 71 8.47 -17.04 -10.11
CA LYS A 71 8.22 -15.62 -10.43
C LYS A 71 6.94 -15.17 -9.74
N VAL A 72 6.99 -14.03 -9.06
CA VAL A 72 5.88 -13.49 -8.25
C VAL A 72 5.39 -12.19 -8.86
N LEU A 73 4.07 -12.06 -9.01
CA LEU A 73 3.40 -10.85 -9.46
C LEU A 73 2.48 -10.35 -8.36
N ILE A 74 2.62 -9.07 -7.98
CA ILE A 74 1.85 -8.44 -6.91
C ILE A 74 0.95 -7.37 -7.51
N PHE A 75 -0.35 -7.45 -7.23
CA PHE A 75 -1.33 -6.46 -7.66
C PHE A 75 -1.77 -5.61 -6.48
N SER A 76 -1.95 -4.31 -6.71
CA SER A 76 -2.55 -3.39 -5.74
C SER A 76 -3.47 -2.41 -6.47
N GLN A 77 -4.61 -2.11 -5.86
CA GLN A 77 -5.52 -1.06 -6.32
C GLN A 77 -5.02 0.35 -6.01
N MET A 78 -4.00 0.50 -5.15
CA MET A 78 -3.45 1.80 -4.75
C MET A 78 -1.98 1.87 -5.14
N THR A 79 -1.62 2.86 -5.96
CA THR A 79 -0.23 3.14 -6.36
C THR A 79 0.65 3.44 -5.15
N ALA A 80 0.12 4.18 -4.17
CA ALA A 80 0.79 4.44 -2.89
C ALA A 80 1.21 3.15 -2.14
N MET A 81 0.46 2.05 -2.29
CA MET A 81 0.85 0.77 -1.70
C MET A 81 1.98 0.10 -2.53
N LEU A 82 2.03 0.34 -3.84
CA LEU A 82 3.15 -0.10 -4.67
C LEU A 82 4.44 0.66 -4.31
N ASP A 83 4.35 1.93 -3.91
CA ASP A 83 5.49 2.69 -3.38
C ASP A 83 6.05 2.04 -2.10
N ILE A 84 5.18 1.66 -1.16
CA ILE A 84 5.56 0.95 0.08
C ILE A 84 6.19 -0.42 -0.25
N LEU A 85 5.58 -1.17 -1.18
CA LEU A 85 6.11 -2.47 -1.60
C LEU A 85 7.49 -2.34 -2.27
N ASN A 86 7.70 -1.31 -3.09
CA ASN A 86 9.00 -1.03 -3.70
C ASN A 86 10.07 -0.78 -2.62
N GLY A 87 9.78 0.04 -1.61
CA GLY A 87 10.70 0.28 -0.50
C GLY A 87 11.04 -0.99 0.28
N TYR A 88 10.02 -1.83 0.55
CA TYR A 88 10.22 -3.14 1.17
C TYR A 88 11.10 -4.08 0.31
N LEU A 89 10.82 -4.19 -0.99
CA LEU A 89 11.58 -5.08 -1.88
C LEU A 89 13.04 -4.62 -2.05
N GLN A 90 13.26 -3.31 -2.14
CA GLN A 90 14.60 -2.72 -2.16
C GLN A 90 15.37 -2.98 -0.86
N GLY A 91 14.73 -2.79 0.29
CA GLY A 91 15.34 -3.13 1.60
C GLY A 91 15.70 -4.61 1.72
N ARG A 92 15.02 -5.46 0.94
CA ARG A 92 15.29 -6.90 0.85
C ARG A 92 16.31 -7.27 -0.25
N GLY A 93 16.82 -6.30 -1.00
CA GLY A 93 17.74 -6.52 -2.11
C GLY A 93 17.11 -7.19 -3.33
N LEU A 94 15.78 -7.10 -3.49
CA LEU A 94 15.05 -7.71 -4.60
C LEU A 94 14.78 -6.68 -5.70
N ASN A 95 15.17 -7.02 -6.93
CA ASN A 95 14.86 -6.22 -8.11
C ASN A 95 13.44 -6.52 -8.59
N CYS A 96 12.60 -5.50 -8.68
CA CYS A 96 11.23 -5.62 -9.20
C CYS A 96 10.98 -4.60 -10.32
N ALA A 97 10.28 -5.03 -11.35
CA ALA A 97 9.68 -4.12 -12.32
C ALA A 97 8.33 -3.64 -11.79
N ARG A 98 8.05 -2.34 -11.94
CA ARG A 98 6.77 -1.74 -11.60
C ARG A 98 6.06 -1.32 -12.88
N LEU A 99 4.78 -1.70 -12.97
CA LEU A 99 3.86 -1.23 -13.98
C LEU A 99 2.71 -0.54 -13.25
N ASP A 100 2.66 0.78 -13.34
CA ASP A 100 1.48 1.55 -12.97
C ASP A 100 0.91 2.24 -14.22
N GLY A 101 -0.36 2.63 -14.21
CA GLY A 101 -1.01 3.21 -15.39
C GLY A 101 -0.38 4.52 -15.91
N SER A 102 0.66 5.03 -15.25
CA SER A 102 1.50 6.15 -15.67
C SER A 102 2.75 5.74 -16.44
N THR A 103 3.02 4.45 -16.62
CA THR A 103 4.17 3.96 -17.40
C THR A 103 3.96 4.37 -18.87
N PRO A 104 4.84 5.18 -19.47
CA PRO A 104 4.68 5.63 -20.85
C PRO A 104 4.69 4.42 -21.79
N HIS A 105 3.80 4.45 -22.79
CA HIS A 105 3.76 3.44 -23.82
C HIS A 105 4.98 3.65 -24.73
N GLU A 106 6.00 2.80 -24.63
CA GLU A 106 7.00 2.73 -25.70
C GLU A 106 6.25 2.34 -26.98
N THR A 107 6.37 3.21 -28.00
CA THR A 107 5.82 3.02 -29.34
C THR A 107 6.97 2.87 -30.31
#